data_AF-A0AAP0MVN6-F1
#
_entry.id   AF-A0AAP0MVN6-F1
#
_cell.length_a   1.000
_cell.length_b   1.000
_cell.length_c   1.000
_cell.angle_alpha   90.00
_cell.angle_beta   90.00
_cell.angle_gamma   90.00
#
_symmetry.space_group_name_H-M   'P 1'
#
loop_
_entity.id
_entity.type
_entity.pdbx_description
1 polymer ?
#
loop_
_entity_poly.entity_id
_entity_poly.type
_entity_poly.pdbx_seq_one_letter_code
_entity_poly.pdbx_strand_id
1 'polypeptide(L)'
;MYLTSLVKTLVKKHHASVIVGLGTWQEAEPAASLGNKSQVPILSLANEVPSWAFPHWPFLVNAARNQFAQMKAVAAIIGSWQWRKVNIIYEDTNSAVNSITPYLIDALQEVETEINALVHLLPFLSTILRPKN
;
A
#
# COMPACT_ATOMS: atom_id res chain seq x y z
N MET A 1 -19.61 3.81 7.21
CA MET A 1 -21.03 3.35 7.28
C MET A 1 -21.62 3.02 5.90
N TYR A 2 -21.28 3.75 4.84
CA TYR A 2 -21.79 3.49 3.47
C TYR A 2 -21.26 2.19 2.85
N LEU A 3 -19.94 1.97 2.88
CA LEU A 3 -19.30 0.84 2.19
C LEU A 3 -19.75 -0.54 2.72
N THR A 4 -19.94 -0.66 4.04
CA THR A 4 -20.46 -1.89 4.65
C THR A 4 -21.88 -2.22 4.21
N SER A 5 -22.71 -1.20 3.96
CA SER A 5 -24.06 -1.38 3.41
C SER A 5 -24.04 -1.85 1.95
N LEU A 6 -23.12 -1.29 1.16
CA LEU A 6 -22.92 -1.68 -0.24
C LEU A 6 -22.46 -3.14 -0.35
N VAL A 7 -21.42 -3.53 0.40
CA VAL A 7 -20.93 -4.91 0.43
C VAL A 7 -22.04 -5.87 0.85
N LYS A 8 -22.84 -5.53 1.90
CA LYS A 8 -24.01 -6.35 2.28
C LYS A 8 -25.03 -6.48 1.16
N THR A 9 -25.27 -5.42 0.42
CA THR A 9 -26.23 -5.40 -0.69
C THR A 9 -25.75 -6.28 -1.84
N LEU A 10 -24.48 -6.18 -2.22
CA LEU A 10 -23.88 -7.03 -3.25
C LEU A 10 -23.96 -8.50 -2.89
N VAL A 11 -23.62 -8.86 -1.65
CA VAL A 11 -23.68 -10.24 -1.16
C VAL A 11 -25.13 -10.75 -1.08
N LYS A 12 -26.03 -9.99 -0.43
CA LYS A 12 -27.37 -10.49 -0.08
C LYS A 12 -28.42 -10.33 -1.18
N LYS A 13 -28.35 -9.25 -1.95
CA LYS A 13 -29.36 -8.93 -2.99
C LYS A 13 -28.89 -9.32 -4.38
N HIS A 14 -27.60 -9.17 -4.66
CA HIS A 14 -27.03 -9.44 -5.98
C HIS A 14 -26.26 -10.76 -6.04
N HIS A 15 -26.20 -11.51 -4.94
CA HIS A 15 -25.54 -12.82 -4.87
C HIS A 15 -24.11 -12.81 -5.43
N ALA A 16 -23.38 -11.71 -5.19
CA ALA A 16 -22.02 -11.55 -5.68
C ALA A 16 -21.13 -12.70 -5.18
N SER A 17 -20.51 -13.42 -6.12
CA SER A 17 -19.57 -14.51 -5.80
C SER A 17 -18.17 -14.00 -5.41
N VAL A 18 -17.86 -12.76 -5.78
CA VAL A 18 -16.63 -12.06 -5.43
C VAL A 18 -16.90 -10.55 -5.46
N ILE A 19 -16.19 -9.81 -4.61
CA ILE A 19 -16.19 -8.34 -4.65
C ILE A 19 -14.79 -7.89 -5.01
N VAL A 20 -14.68 -7.09 -6.06
CA VAL A 20 -13.42 -6.58 -6.59
C VAL A 20 -13.44 -5.07 -6.50
N GLY A 21 -12.30 -4.47 -6.15
CA GLY A 21 -12.14 -3.04 -6.00
C GLY A 21 -11.61 -2.72 -4.62
N LEU A 22 -11.91 -1.54 -4.08
CA LEU A 22 -11.37 -1.03 -2.80
C LEU A 22 -9.90 -0.62 -2.98
N GLY A 23 -9.69 0.68 -3.20
CA GLY A 23 -8.38 1.24 -3.53
C GLY A 23 -7.57 1.65 -2.31
N THR A 24 -8.19 1.67 -1.13
CA THR A 24 -7.56 2.08 0.13
C THR A 24 -7.79 1.04 1.23
N TRP A 25 -6.89 0.99 2.22
CA TRP A 25 -7.04 0.06 3.33
C TRP A 25 -8.33 0.34 4.14
N GLN A 26 -8.68 1.60 4.28
CA GLN A 26 -9.89 2.08 4.96
C GLN A 26 -11.17 1.56 4.29
N GLU A 27 -11.12 1.29 2.99
CA GLU A 27 -12.21 0.64 2.25
C GLU A 27 -12.13 -0.88 2.36
N ALA A 28 -10.92 -1.45 2.24
CA ALA A 28 -10.69 -2.88 2.20
C ALA A 28 -10.98 -3.57 3.54
N GLU A 29 -10.58 -2.99 4.66
CA GLU A 29 -10.72 -3.56 6.00
C GLU A 29 -12.18 -3.93 6.37
N PRO A 30 -13.16 -3.00 6.31
CA PRO A 30 -14.54 -3.34 6.65
C PRO A 30 -15.16 -4.33 5.65
N ALA A 31 -14.76 -4.29 4.39
CA ALA A 31 -15.21 -5.24 3.38
C ALA A 31 -14.65 -6.65 3.64
N ALA A 32 -13.37 -6.76 3.99
CA ALA A 32 -12.70 -8.01 4.34
C ALA A 32 -13.38 -8.68 5.55
N SER A 33 -13.66 -7.92 6.61
CA SER A 33 -14.38 -8.43 7.77
C SER A 33 -15.76 -9.01 7.40
N LEU A 34 -16.48 -8.35 6.51
CA LEU A 34 -17.81 -8.78 6.08
C LEU A 34 -17.76 -9.94 5.09
N GLY A 35 -16.88 -9.88 4.09
CA GLY A 35 -16.65 -10.93 3.11
C GLY A 35 -16.25 -12.23 3.78
N ASN A 36 -15.41 -12.15 4.82
CA ASN A 36 -15.04 -13.30 5.63
C ASN A 36 -16.25 -13.91 6.36
N LYS A 37 -17.16 -13.09 6.91
CA LYS A 37 -18.40 -13.57 7.55
C LYS A 37 -19.36 -14.21 6.55
N SER A 38 -19.42 -13.70 5.33
CA SER A 38 -20.29 -14.24 4.28
C SER A 38 -19.63 -15.30 3.39
N GLN A 39 -18.35 -15.61 3.63
CA GLN A 39 -17.54 -16.49 2.79
C GLN A 39 -17.52 -16.04 1.31
N VAL A 40 -17.54 -14.72 1.08
CA VAL A 40 -17.43 -14.10 -0.25
C VAL A 40 -16.04 -13.49 -0.36
N PRO A 41 -15.19 -13.95 -1.30
CA PRO A 41 -13.86 -13.39 -1.52
C PRO A 41 -13.90 -11.88 -1.81
N ILE A 42 -12.97 -11.16 -1.19
CA ILE A 42 -12.71 -9.74 -1.42
C ILE A 42 -11.35 -9.62 -2.11
N LEU A 43 -11.35 -9.21 -3.37
CA LEU A 43 -10.15 -8.89 -4.12
C LEU A 43 -9.87 -7.38 -4.01
N SER A 44 -9.03 -7.02 -3.05
CA SER A 44 -8.66 -5.64 -2.74
C SER A 44 -7.58 -5.11 -3.70
N LEU A 45 -7.66 -3.84 -4.07
CA LEU A 45 -6.60 -3.12 -4.78
C LEU A 45 -5.84 -2.17 -3.85
N ALA A 46 -6.08 -2.25 -2.54
CA ALA A 46 -5.51 -1.38 -1.54
C ALA A 46 -4.01 -1.65 -1.32
N ASN A 47 -3.22 -0.58 -1.37
CA ASN A 47 -1.85 -0.63 -0.87
C ASN A 47 -1.84 -0.73 0.67
N GLU A 48 -0.68 -1.10 1.23
CA GLU A 48 -0.43 -1.08 2.68
C GLU A 48 -1.35 -1.99 3.52
N VAL A 49 -1.88 -3.06 2.91
CA VAL A 49 -2.62 -4.09 3.65
C VAL A 49 -1.67 -4.74 4.67
N PRO A 50 -1.99 -4.70 5.97
CA PRO A 50 -1.13 -5.29 6.99
C PRO A 50 -0.99 -6.80 6.80
N SER A 51 0.21 -7.34 6.99
CA SER A 51 0.48 -8.78 6.83
C SER A 51 -0.37 -9.67 7.75
N TRP A 52 -0.75 -9.18 8.93
CA TRP A 52 -1.63 -9.89 9.86
C TRP A 52 -3.07 -10.03 9.34
N ALA A 53 -3.50 -9.23 8.36
CA ALA A 53 -4.87 -9.25 7.86
C ALA A 53 -5.19 -10.57 7.11
N PHE A 54 -4.23 -11.11 6.36
CA PHE A 54 -4.41 -12.33 5.57
C PHE A 54 -4.74 -13.57 6.42
N PRO A 55 -4.01 -13.88 7.51
CA PRO A 55 -4.41 -14.99 8.39
C PRO A 55 -5.71 -14.71 9.16
N HIS A 56 -6.06 -13.45 9.41
CA HIS A 56 -7.29 -13.10 10.13
C HIS A 56 -8.55 -13.14 9.24
N TRP A 57 -8.41 -12.81 7.96
CA TRP A 57 -9.48 -12.82 6.95
C TRP A 57 -9.07 -13.64 5.73
N PRO A 58 -9.20 -14.98 5.77
CA PRO A 58 -8.80 -15.87 4.66
C PRO A 58 -9.52 -15.62 3.33
N PHE A 59 -10.65 -14.90 3.34
CA PHE A 59 -11.35 -14.48 2.12
C PHE A 59 -10.84 -13.15 1.55
N LEU A 60 -9.84 -12.52 2.15
CA LEU A 60 -9.18 -11.33 1.62
C LEU A 60 -7.99 -11.72 0.75
N VAL A 61 -8.05 -11.32 -0.52
CA VAL A 61 -6.92 -11.39 -1.46
C VAL A 61 -6.53 -9.98 -1.83
N ASN A 62 -5.24 -9.64 -1.68
CA ASN A 62 -4.74 -8.34 -2.12
C ASN A 62 -4.10 -8.46 -3.51
N ALA A 63 -4.63 -7.68 -4.46
CA ALA A 63 -4.12 -7.55 -5.82
C ALA A 63 -3.45 -6.17 -6.06
N ALA A 64 -3.15 -5.44 -4.99
CA ALA A 64 -2.38 -4.21 -5.07
C ALA A 64 -0.98 -4.42 -5.64
N ARG A 65 -0.37 -3.34 -6.12
CA ARG A 65 0.97 -3.38 -6.69
C ARG A 65 1.97 -3.75 -5.60
N ASN A 66 2.77 -4.78 -5.86
CA ASN A 66 3.84 -5.17 -4.94
C ASN A 66 4.86 -4.01 -4.84
N GLN A 67 4.93 -3.35 -3.68
CA GLN A 67 5.82 -2.21 -3.44
C GLN A 67 7.29 -2.63 -3.57
N PHE A 68 7.65 -3.84 -3.10
CA PHE A 68 9.00 -4.38 -3.27
C PHE A 68 9.37 -4.56 -4.74
N ALA A 69 8.47 -5.12 -5.56
CA ALA A 69 8.70 -5.25 -6.99
C ALA A 69 8.86 -3.88 -7.70
N GLN A 70 8.09 -2.88 -7.27
CA GLN A 70 8.27 -1.50 -7.77
C GLN A 70 9.62 -0.91 -7.37
N MET A 71 10.07 -1.10 -6.12
CA MET A 71 11.37 -0.60 -5.68
C MET A 71 12.53 -1.28 -6.42
N LYS A 72 12.42 -2.59 -6.70
CA LYS A 72 13.36 -3.29 -7.59
C LYS A 72 13.39 -2.71 -9.00
N ALA A 73 12.24 -2.36 -9.57
CA ALA A 73 12.19 -1.74 -10.88
C ALA A 73 12.88 -0.35 -10.89
N VAL A 74 12.68 0.46 -9.85
CA VAL A 74 13.38 1.75 -9.70
C VAL A 74 14.88 1.56 -9.57
N ALA A 75 15.34 0.63 -8.73
CA ALA A 75 16.76 0.32 -8.58
C ALA A 75 17.38 -0.21 -9.87
N ALA A 76 16.68 -1.05 -10.63
CA ALA A 76 17.14 -1.55 -11.92
C ALA A 76 17.34 -0.42 -12.94
N ILE A 77 16.46 0.58 -12.95
CA ILE A 77 16.67 1.79 -13.75
C ILE A 77 17.93 2.51 -13.26
N ILE A 78 18.07 2.81 -11.98
CA ILE A 78 19.26 3.51 -11.45
C ILE A 78 20.57 2.77 -11.80
N GLY A 79 20.58 1.45 -11.63
CA GLY A 79 21.69 0.58 -11.97
C GLY A 79 22.02 0.57 -13.47
N SER A 80 21.01 0.61 -14.36
CA SER A 80 21.25 0.63 -15.81
C SER A 80 21.95 1.91 -16.28
N TRP A 81 21.80 3.01 -15.54
CA TRP A 81 22.50 4.28 -15.77
C TRP A 81 23.85 4.36 -15.05
N GLN A 82 24.24 3.29 -14.34
CA GLN A 82 25.49 3.19 -13.57
C GLN A 82 25.64 4.30 -12.51
N TRP A 83 24.54 4.79 -11.97
CA TRP A 83 24.57 5.79 -10.90
C TRP A 83 25.03 5.12 -9.60
N ARG A 84 26.20 5.52 -9.11
CA ARG A 84 26.79 4.98 -7.89
C ARG A 84 26.30 5.64 -6.60
N LYS A 85 25.69 6.82 -6.70
CA LYS A 85 25.21 7.59 -5.54
C LYS A 85 23.87 8.22 -5.83
N VAL A 86 22.91 8.07 -4.90
CA VAL A 86 21.59 8.70 -4.97
C VAL A 86 21.22 9.37 -3.67
N ASN A 87 20.39 10.42 -3.75
CA ASN A 87 19.73 11.00 -2.59
C ASN A 87 18.25 10.58 -2.64
N ILE A 88 17.72 10.11 -1.52
CA ILE A 88 16.31 9.73 -1.40
C ILE A 88 15.60 10.84 -0.64
N ILE A 89 14.52 11.36 -1.22
CA ILE A 89 13.65 12.34 -0.60
C ILE A 89 12.26 11.70 -0.46
N TYR A 90 11.72 11.66 0.74
CA TYR A 90 10.39 11.09 0.98
C TYR A 90 9.58 11.88 1.99
N GLU A 91 8.26 11.74 1.91
CA GLU A 91 7.32 12.31 2.88
C GLU A 91 7.21 11.40 4.11
N ASP A 92 7.40 11.95 5.30
CA ASP A 92 7.42 11.22 6.58
C ASP A 92 6.02 10.69 6.92
N THR A 93 5.69 9.57 6.31
CA THR A 93 4.43 8.83 6.44
C THR A 93 4.74 7.40 6.84
N ASN A 94 3.82 6.77 7.58
CA ASN A 94 3.98 5.37 8.00
C ASN A 94 4.28 4.44 6.81
N SER A 95 3.69 4.69 5.63
CA SER A 95 3.95 3.92 4.41
C SER A 95 5.39 4.05 3.91
N ALA A 96 5.88 5.30 3.82
CA ALA A 96 7.24 5.57 3.37
C ALA A 96 8.25 4.92 4.32
N VAL A 97 8.07 5.12 5.63
CA VAL A 97 9.00 4.63 6.66
C VAL A 97 8.98 3.09 6.77
N ASN A 98 7.80 2.47 6.79
CA ASN A 98 7.67 1.05 7.12
C ASN A 98 7.71 0.13 5.90
N SER A 99 7.66 0.66 4.68
CA SER A 99 7.56 -0.20 3.49
C SER A 99 8.40 0.31 2.32
N ILE A 100 8.21 1.55 1.88
CA ILE A 100 8.86 2.02 0.64
C ILE A 100 10.37 2.21 0.83
N THR A 101 10.78 2.96 1.87
CA THR A 101 12.18 3.25 2.16
C THR A 101 13.04 2.00 2.37
N PRO A 102 12.68 1.04 3.25
CA PRO A 102 13.51 -0.15 3.45
C PRO A 102 13.64 -0.98 2.17
N TYR A 103 12.55 -1.22 1.43
CA TYR A 103 12.61 -1.98 0.18
C TYR A 103 13.44 -1.29 -0.91
N LEU A 104 13.43 0.05 -0.95
CA LEU A 104 14.26 0.80 -1.89
C LEU A 104 15.74 0.76 -1.49
N ILE A 105 16.06 0.89 -0.21
CA ILE A 105 17.43 0.78 0.30
C ILE A 105 18.01 -0.59 -0.08
N ASP A 106 17.28 -1.67 0.21
CA ASP A 106 17.72 -3.02 -0.10
C ASP A 106 17.93 -3.21 -1.61
N ALA A 107 16.99 -2.74 -2.43
CA ALA A 107 17.08 -2.86 -3.89
C ALA A 107 18.23 -2.03 -4.48
N LEU A 108 18.55 -0.85 -3.92
CA LEU A 108 19.68 -0.03 -4.36
C LEU A 108 21.04 -0.69 -4.03
N GLN A 109 21.12 -1.35 -2.87
CA GLN A 109 22.31 -2.12 -2.50
C GLN A 109 22.54 -3.30 -3.46
N GLU A 110 21.48 -3.98 -3.90
CA GLU A 110 21.57 -5.07 -4.89
C GLU A 110 22.18 -4.62 -6.23
N VAL A 111 22.07 -3.34 -6.59
CA VAL A 111 22.63 -2.76 -7.83
C VAL A 111 23.89 -1.93 -7.59
N GLU A 112 24.53 -2.11 -6.43
CA GLU A 112 25.77 -1.42 -6.03
C GLU A 112 25.66 0.12 -6.03
N THR A 113 24.46 0.65 -5.76
CA THR A 113 24.23 2.09 -5.60
C THR A 113 24.24 2.48 -4.13
N GLU A 114 25.12 3.41 -3.76
CA GLU A 114 25.16 3.99 -2.42
C GLU A 114 24.12 5.09 -2.22
N ILE A 115 23.59 5.19 -1.02
CA ILE A 115 22.71 6.29 -0.63
C ILE A 115 23.57 7.36 0.03
N ASN A 116 23.63 8.54 -0.60
CA ASN A 116 24.42 9.66 -0.12
C ASN A 116 23.65 10.50 0.92
N ALA A 117 22.34 10.63 0.76
CA ALA A 117 21.48 11.29 1.72
C ALA A 117 20.07 10.69 1.73
N LEU A 118 19.47 10.66 2.92
CA LEU A 118 18.09 10.29 3.16
C LEU A 118 17.41 11.52 3.79
N VAL A 119 16.46 12.13 3.07
CA VAL A 119 15.83 13.39 3.46
C VAL A 119 14.34 13.16 3.67
N HIS A 120 13.86 13.50 4.86
CA HIS A 120 12.44 13.43 5.20
C HIS A 120 11.80 14.81 5.03
N LEU A 121 10.67 14.83 4.35
CA LEU A 121 9.80 15.99 4.24
C LEU A 121 8.60 15.80 5.15
N LEU A 122 8.15 16.90 5.76
CA LEU A 122 6.90 16.88 6.50
C LEU A 122 5.73 16.58 5.55
N PRO A 123 4.67 15.93 6.05
CA PRO A 123 3.52 15.64 5.24
C PRO A 123 2.91 16.90 4.61
N PHE A 124 2.78 16.94 3.29
CA PHE A 124 2.39 18.12 2.53
C PHE A 124 1.02 18.66 2.99
N LEU A 125 0.10 17.75 3.31
CA LEU A 125 -1.26 18.08 3.78
C LEU A 125 -1.30 18.60 5.22
N SER A 126 -0.34 18.23 6.07
CA SER A 126 -0.28 18.70 7.46
C SER A 126 0.20 20.16 7.56
N THR A 127 0.87 20.66 6.53
CA THR A 127 1.36 22.04 6.45
C THR A 127 0.28 23.02 5.99
N ILE A 128 -0.64 22.59 5.13
CA ILE A 128 -1.74 23.42 4.60
C ILE A 128 -2.91 23.54 5.60
N LEU A 129 -3.16 22.50 6.39
CA LEU A 129 -4.26 22.45 7.36
C LEU A 129 -3.92 23.06 8.73
N ARG A 130 -2.71 23.62 8.92
CA ARG A 130 -2.45 24.44 10.12
C ARG A 130 -3.28 25.72 9.99
N PRO A 131 -4.21 26.01 10.91
CA PRO A 131 -4.80 27.33 10.96
C PRO A 131 -3.66 28.34 11.12
N LYS A 132 -3.62 29.35 10.25
CA LYS A 132 -2.79 30.52 10.47
C LYS A 132 -3.34 31.20 11.72
N ASN A 133 -2.64 31.05 12.84
CA ASN A 133 -2.83 31.89 14.01
C ASN A 133 -2.38 33.32 13.68
#